data_AF-A0AA43S3P4-F1
#
_entry.id   AF-A0AA43S3P4-F1
#
_cell.length_a   1.000
_cell.length_b   1.000
_cell.length_c   1.000
_cell.angle_alpha   90.00
_cell.angle_beta   90.00
_cell.angle_gamma   90.00
#
_symmetry.space_group_name_H-M   'P 1'
#
loop_
_entity.id
_entity.type
_entity.pdbx_description
1 polymer ?
#
loop_
_entity_poly.entity_id
_entity_poly.type
_entity_poly.pdbx_seq_one_letter_code
_entity_poly.pdbx_strand_id
1 'polypeptide(L)'
;MTKEKKYASNYWDEEKGEVIEFGNNFMRCYDKAGKLQFGSKYTNKAGETVYQVKFVIDRKELFDDDQAADYLRATINDWEEMLEGE
;
A
#
# COMPACT_ATOMS: atom_id res chain seq x y z
N MET A 1 -20.80 -16.62 17.31
CA MET A 1 -20.93 -15.91 16.01
C MET A 1 -19.79 -14.91 15.91
N THR A 2 -18.70 -15.33 15.28
CA THR A 2 -17.52 -14.48 15.05
C THR A 2 -17.93 -13.42 14.04
N LYS A 3 -17.94 -12.15 14.44
CA LYS A 3 -18.24 -11.04 13.53
C LYS A 3 -17.11 -10.96 12.50
N GLU A 4 -17.31 -11.56 11.33
CA GLU A 4 -16.48 -11.29 10.17
C GLU A 4 -16.53 -9.78 9.92
N LYS A 5 -15.40 -9.10 10.17
CA LYS A 5 -15.22 -7.72 9.74
C LYS A 5 -15.24 -7.78 8.21
N LYS A 6 -16.39 -7.50 7.61
CA LYS A 6 -16.49 -7.14 6.18
C LYS A 6 -15.61 -5.92 5.99
N TYR A 7 -14.36 -6.14 5.57
CA TYR A 7 -13.60 -5.11 4.90
C TYR A 7 -14.48 -4.66 3.74
N ALA A 8 -14.77 -3.36 3.68
CA ALA A 8 -15.57 -2.77 2.63
C ALA A 8 -15.05 -3.33 1.31
N SER A 9 -15.91 -4.09 0.62
CA SER A 9 -15.58 -4.71 -0.66
C SER A 9 -15.41 -3.55 -1.62
N ASN A 10 -14.16 -3.13 -1.77
CA ASN A 10 -13.84 -2.00 -2.59
C ASN A 10 -13.95 -2.44 -4.06
N TYR A 11 -14.47 -1.59 -4.94
CA TYR A 11 -14.73 -1.95 -6.35
C TYR A 11 -13.46 -2.37 -7.15
N TRP A 12 -12.28 -2.24 -6.55
CA TRP A 12 -10.99 -2.61 -7.11
C TRP A 12 -10.47 -3.99 -6.66
N ASP A 13 -11.21 -4.72 -5.81
CA ASP A 13 -10.82 -6.08 -5.36
C ASP A 13 -10.87 -7.13 -6.50
N GLU A 14 -11.67 -6.88 -7.53
CA GLU A 14 -11.81 -7.77 -8.70
C GLU A 14 -10.65 -7.66 -9.70
N GLU A 15 -9.85 -6.59 -9.60
CA GLU A 15 -8.66 -6.41 -10.41
C GLU A 15 -7.46 -7.09 -9.75
N LYS A 16 -6.76 -7.95 -10.49
CA LYS A 16 -5.45 -8.46 -10.07
C LYS A 16 -4.41 -7.35 -10.25
N GLY A 17 -4.24 -6.55 -9.21
CA GLY A 17 -3.18 -5.54 -9.17
C GLY A 17 -1.80 -6.19 -9.16
N GLU A 18 -0.85 -5.59 -9.88
CA GLU A 18 0.55 -6.00 -9.86
C GLU A 18 1.16 -5.69 -8.49
N VAL A 19 1.78 -6.67 -7.85
CA VAL A 19 2.42 -6.52 -6.54
C VAL A 19 3.93 -6.47 -6.72
N ILE A 20 4.54 -5.39 -6.24
CA ILE A 20 5.98 -5.23 -6.15
C ILE A 20 6.35 -5.25 -4.67
N GLU A 21 7.29 -6.12 -4.30
CA GLU A 21 7.69 -6.33 -2.90
C GLU A 21 9.12 -5.82 -2.67
N PHE A 22 9.32 -5.15 -1.54
CA PHE A 22 10.59 -4.56 -1.13
C PHE A 22 10.86 -4.94 0.32
N GLY A 23 11.60 -6.03 0.55
CA GLY A 23 11.79 -6.57 1.90
C GLY A 23 10.46 -6.93 2.57
N ASN A 24 10.14 -6.29 3.69
CA ASN A 24 8.86 -6.43 4.41
C ASN A 24 7.80 -5.40 3.96
N ASN A 25 8.04 -4.63 2.91
CA ASN A 25 7.10 -3.65 2.37
C ASN A 25 6.61 -4.08 0.98
N PHE A 26 5.48 -3.53 0.54
CA PHE A 26 4.94 -3.78 -0.79
C PHE A 26 4.26 -2.53 -1.35
N MET A 27 4.23 -2.48 -2.68
CA MET A 27 3.37 -1.63 -3.47
C MET A 27 2.47 -2.51 -4.33
N ARG A 28 1.19 -2.16 -4.46
CA ARG A 28 0.27 -2.80 -5.39
C ARG A 28 -0.33 -1.79 -6.34
N CYS A 29 -0.22 -2.07 -7.62
CA CYS A 29 -0.67 -1.21 -8.70
C CYS A 29 -1.95 -1.78 -9.35
N TYR A 30 -3.01 -0.99 -9.35
CA TYR A 30 -4.27 -1.31 -10.04
C TYR A 30 -4.39 -0.40 -11.25
N ASP A 31 -4.21 -0.94 -12.45
CA ASP A 31 -4.15 -0.16 -13.69
C ASP A 31 -5.53 0.32 -14.14
N LYS A 32 -6.56 -0.54 -14.06
CA LYS A 32 -7.92 -0.17 -14.44
C LYS A 32 -8.56 0.74 -13.41
N ALA A 33 -8.36 0.45 -12.13
CA ALA A 33 -8.86 1.32 -11.07
C ALA A 33 -8.05 2.61 -10.95
N GLY A 34 -6.83 2.65 -11.51
CA GLY A 34 -5.93 3.79 -11.42
C GLY A 34 -5.47 4.05 -9.98
N LYS A 35 -5.30 3.01 -9.16
CA LYS A 35 -4.95 3.13 -7.73
C LYS A 35 -3.59 2.53 -7.42
N LEU A 36 -2.91 3.09 -6.43
CA LEU A 36 -1.70 2.54 -5.82
C LEU A 36 -2.00 2.25 -4.36
N GLN A 37 -1.64 1.05 -3.91
CA GLN A 37 -1.66 0.69 -2.48
C GLN A 37 -0.24 0.52 -1.99
N PHE A 38 0.02 1.00 -0.79
CA PHE A 38 1.29 0.84 -0.09
C PHE A 38 1.04 0.20 1.26
N GLY A 39 1.98 -0.63 1.69
CA GLY A 39 1.87 -1.27 3.00
C GLY A 39 3.06 -2.14 3.32
N SER A 40 2.87 -2.92 4.39
CA SER A 40 3.87 -3.87 4.87
C SER A 40 3.32 -5.28 4.79
N LYS A 41 4.19 -6.25 4.51
CA LYS A 41 3.88 -7.67 4.59
C LYS A 41 4.54 -8.28 5.81
N TYR A 42 3.85 -9.22 6.45
CA TYR A 42 4.39 -10.02 7.53
C TYR A 42 3.84 -11.44 7.46
N THR A 43 4.56 -12.39 8.03
CA THR A 43 4.08 -13.77 8.14
C THR A 43 3.27 -13.93 9.42
N ASN A 44 2.03 -14.39 9.30
CA ASN A 44 1.19 -14.65 10.47
C ASN A 44 1.63 -15.93 11.21
N LYS A 45 1.01 -16.21 12.36
CA LYS A 45 1.31 -17.43 13.15
C LYS A 45 0.98 -18.74 12.43
N ALA A 46 0.17 -18.69 11.38
CA ALA A 46 -0.18 -19.83 10.53
C ALA A 46 0.81 -20.04 9.36
N GLY A 47 1.83 -19.17 9.22
CA GLY A 47 2.82 -19.25 8.15
C GLY A 47 2.39 -18.55 6.85
N GLU A 48 1.28 -17.82 6.85
CA GLU A 48 0.75 -17.16 5.66
C GLU A 48 1.26 -15.72 5.57
N THR A 49 1.60 -15.28 4.35
CA THR A 49 1.94 -13.89 4.08
C THR A 49 0.69 -13.02 4.11
N VAL A 50 0.66 -12.07 5.04
CA VAL A 50 -0.41 -11.10 5.20
C VAL A 50 0.09 -9.73 4.73
N TYR A 51 -0.64 -9.13 3.79
CA TYR A 51 -0.41 -7.78 3.31
C TYR A 51 -1.24 -6.79 4.11
N GLN A 52 -0.59 -6.01 4.97
CA GLN A 52 -1.21 -4.92 5.71
C GLN A 52 -1.10 -3.63 4.90
N VAL A 53 -2.20 -3.25 4.24
CA VAL A 53 -2.30 -1.95 3.54
C VAL A 53 -2.25 -0.82 4.57
N LYS A 54 -1.40 0.17 4.32
CA LYS A 54 -1.26 1.38 5.14
C LYS A 54 -1.87 2.59 4.45
N PHE A 55 -1.70 2.67 3.13
CA PHE A 55 -2.10 3.83 2.36
C PHE A 55 -2.62 3.42 0.98
N VAL A 56 -3.60 4.15 0.48
CA VAL A 56 -4.18 3.98 -0.86
C VAL A 56 -4.31 5.36 -1.48
N ILE A 57 -3.83 5.52 -2.70
CA ILE A 57 -3.87 6.79 -3.44
C ILE A 57 -4.34 6.54 -4.87
N ASP A 58 -5.12 7.47 -5.41
CA ASP A 58 -5.44 7.48 -6.84
C ASP A 58 -4.24 8.02 -7.63
N ARG A 59 -3.84 7.29 -8.67
CA ARG A 59 -2.69 7.65 -9.53
C ARG A 59 -2.84 9.04 -10.12
N LYS A 60 -4.08 9.47 -10.40
CA LYS A 60 -4.36 10.84 -10.87
C LYS A 60 -4.05 11.87 -9.78
N GLU A 61 -4.49 11.64 -8.55
CA GLU A 61 -4.21 12.54 -7.42
C GLU A 61 -2.71 12.69 -7.15
N LEU A 62 -1.91 11.64 -7.40
CA LEU A 62 -0.46 11.72 -7.31
C LEU A 62 0.17 12.75 -8.26
N PHE A 63 -0.46 13.04 -9.39
CA PHE A 63 0.07 13.96 -10.42
C PHE A 63 -0.75 15.24 -10.59
N ASP A 64 -1.99 15.28 -10.09
CA ASP A 64 -2.88 16.44 -10.16
C ASP A 64 -2.88 17.27 -8.86
N ASP A 65 -2.38 16.72 -7.75
CA ASP A 65 -2.31 17.41 -6.45
C ASP A 65 -0.88 17.36 -5.87
N ASP A 66 -0.23 18.54 -5.80
CA ASP A 66 1.11 18.70 -5.22
C ASP A 66 1.19 18.16 -3.79
N GLN A 67 0.10 18.21 -3.00
CA GLN A 67 0.09 17.73 -1.62
C GLN A 67 0.24 16.20 -1.53
N ALA A 68 -0.32 15.47 -2.48
CA ALA A 68 -0.24 14.02 -2.52
C ALA A 68 1.14 13.53 -2.96
N ALA A 69 1.74 14.23 -3.93
CA ALA A 69 3.14 14.02 -4.33
C ALA A 69 4.11 14.36 -3.18
N ASP A 70 3.86 15.46 -2.47
CA ASP A 70 4.66 15.88 -1.32
C ASP A 70 4.57 14.89 -0.16
N TYR A 71 3.39 14.32 0.10
CA TYR A 71 3.24 13.27 1.12
C TYR A 71 4.01 11.99 0.76
N LEU A 72 3.97 11.57 -0.51
CA LEU A 72 4.76 10.43 -0.98
C LEU A 72 6.26 10.70 -0.87
N ARG A 73 6.72 11.90 -1.25
CA ARG A 73 8.12 12.32 -1.11
C ARG A 73 8.56 12.38 0.35
N ALA A 74 7.75 12.96 1.23
CA ALA A 74 8.03 12.98 2.67
C ALA A 74 8.14 11.56 3.23
N THR A 75 7.23 10.66 2.84
CA THR A 75 7.28 9.25 3.25
C THR A 75 8.57 8.56 2.80
N ILE A 76 9.04 8.84 1.57
CA ILE A 76 10.31 8.31 1.06
C ILE A 76 11.49 8.89 1.84
N ASN A 77 11.51 10.20 2.09
CA ASN A 77 12.58 10.87 2.84
C ASN A 77 12.66 10.35 4.28
N ASP A 78 11.53 10.18 4.96
CA ASP A 78 11.48 9.61 6.32
C ASP A 78 12.10 8.20 6.34
N TRP A 79 11.91 7.42 5.28
CA TRP A 79 12.52 6.09 5.17
C TRP A 79 14.02 6.14 4.88
N GLU A 80 14.49 7.11 4.08
CA GLU A 80 15.92 7.35 3.89
C GLU A 80 16.59 7.78 5.21
N GLU A 81 16.00 8.70 5.96
CA GLU A 81 16.53 9.15 7.26
C GLU A 81 16.59 8.00 8.28
N MET A 82 15.61 7.10 8.27
CA MET A 82 15.63 5.91 9.13
C MET A 82 16.77 4.94 8.79
N LEU A 83 17.19 4.86 7.52
CA LEU A 83 18.31 4.03 7.08
C LEU A 83 19.67 4.69 7.35
N GLU A 84 19.75 6.02 7.31
CA GLU A 84 20.99 6.76 7.65
C GLU A 84 21.29 6.79 9.16
N GLY A 85 20.31 6.44 10.00
CA GLY A 85 20.44 6.31 11.45
C GLY A 85 20.84 4.92 11.96
N GLU A 86 20.97 3.92 11.09
CA GLU A 86 21.53 2.58 11.38
C GLU A 86 23.05 2.52 11.14
#